data_AF-A0A7R7HZT5-F1
#
_entry.id   AF-A0A7R7HZT5-F1
#
_cell.length_a   1.000
_cell.length_b   1.000
_cell.length_c   1.000
_cell.angle_alpha   90.00
_cell.angle_beta   90.00
_cell.angle_gamma   90.00
#
_symmetry.space_group_name_H-M   'P 1'
#
loop_
_entity.id
_entity.type
_entity.pdbx_description
1 polymer ?
#
loop_
_entity_poly.entity_id
_entity_poly.type
_entity_poly.pdbx_seq_one_letter_code
_entity_poly.pdbx_strand_id
1 'polypeptide(L)'
;MSHPPTANLILDYYDRLPEVVAARVHDPSPVADPVAFSPGFRFPELDDRLREFFSVAEARWWQLGEHDSGRLQLLDLTRAPGTRTTKTFASLLIVARAVEFIRQTGEPVLIFTPTSANKGTALRDAVQRAIRCGLVTADQLRIAIVAPASCQPKLRGGLSTGDAALDPRRNPIFLYDGERSEGVKALAREFADQYAGKLGAHLWFSLELRNYLVADAARAFFEHDVAPTVGAAPRWHAHAVSSAFGLLGYNLGRDVLEERGVAEPAQRPGFLLVQHLDTPDMVLSLRRGGFDRALLPAYQAAGGLYRQDADPHFPYTTYDPDEVLDPTFYSHAPATSPAMNELIARYGGDGIVVSLHECLQRYPQIRELLSATDRPLPADPRRLREFSLVMALTGVLNAVQRGLVPDGTDIVVHASGSYTVDDYPPLAATDTVPVRSVADIAKVLLGTS
;
A
#
# COMPACT_ATOMS: atom_id res chain seq x y z
N MET A 1 22.42 -6.87 -22.00
CA MET A 1 21.35 -5.97 -21.51
C MET A 1 21.82 -5.42 -20.18
N SER A 2 21.87 -4.09 -20.02
CA SER A 2 22.18 -3.47 -18.74
C SER A 2 21.11 -3.87 -17.72
N HIS A 3 21.51 -4.26 -16.50
CA HIS A 3 20.56 -4.52 -15.43
C HIS A 3 19.74 -3.25 -15.14
N PRO A 4 18.43 -3.38 -14.84
CA PRO A 4 17.61 -2.23 -14.47
C PRO A 4 18.19 -1.53 -13.22
N PRO A 5 18.14 -0.18 -13.15
CA PRO A 5 18.52 0.53 -11.95
C PRO A 5 17.79 -0.01 -10.73
N THR A 6 18.52 -0.17 -9.63
CA THR A 6 18.04 -0.76 -8.38
C THR A 6 18.53 0.09 -7.21
N ALA A 7 17.69 0.29 -6.20
CA ALA A 7 18.06 0.97 -4.96
C ALA A 7 17.38 0.31 -3.77
N ASN A 8 17.98 0.42 -2.59
CA ASN A 8 17.30 0.18 -1.33
C ASN A 8 16.67 1.49 -0.85
N LEU A 9 15.35 1.59 -0.94
CA LEU A 9 14.63 2.86 -0.69
C LEU A 9 14.76 3.39 0.75
N ILE A 10 15.20 2.55 1.70
CA ILE A 10 15.44 3.00 3.07
C ILE A 10 16.91 3.29 3.29
N LEU A 11 17.81 2.37 2.95
CA LEU A 11 19.24 2.51 3.25
C LEU A 11 19.91 3.59 2.40
N ASP A 12 19.57 3.69 1.12
CA ASP A 12 20.22 4.63 0.20
C ASP A 12 19.75 6.08 0.44
N TYR A 13 18.63 6.25 1.14
CA TYR A 13 18.03 7.55 1.44
C TYR A 13 17.80 7.79 2.94
N TYR A 14 18.47 7.01 3.79
CA TYR A 14 18.24 7.02 5.24
C TYR A 14 18.50 8.39 5.87
N ASP A 15 19.54 9.06 5.38
CA ASP A 15 19.96 10.39 5.78
C ASP A 15 18.94 11.47 5.44
N ARG A 16 18.06 11.23 4.45
CA ARG A 16 17.00 12.16 4.04
C ARG A 16 15.71 11.98 4.85
N LEU A 17 15.51 10.84 5.50
CA LEU A 17 14.27 10.57 6.26
C LEU A 17 13.98 11.58 7.38
N PRO A 18 14.98 12.08 8.16
CA PRO A 18 14.75 13.13 9.15
C PRO A 18 14.18 14.42 8.56
N GLU A 19 14.59 14.80 7.35
CA GLU A 19 14.06 15.99 6.67
C GLU A 19 12.61 15.80 6.23
N VAL A 20 12.30 14.61 5.70
CA VAL A 20 10.92 14.23 5.38
C VAL A 20 10.02 14.28 6.62
N VAL A 21 10.53 13.84 7.77
CA VAL A 21 9.84 13.96 9.07
C VAL A 21 9.65 15.43 9.45
N ALA A 22 10.72 16.24 9.41
CA ALA A 22 10.66 17.65 9.77
C ALA A 22 9.66 18.46 8.91
N ALA A 23 9.51 18.10 7.63
CA ALA A 23 8.57 18.75 6.73
C ALA A 23 7.09 18.51 7.09
N ARG A 24 6.75 17.43 7.81
CA ARG A 24 5.34 16.98 7.99
C ARG A 24 4.94 16.58 9.42
N VAL A 25 5.89 16.51 10.35
CA VAL A 25 5.66 16.11 11.73
C VAL A 25 6.01 17.28 12.64
N HIS A 26 4.99 17.96 13.16
CA HIS A 26 5.16 19.11 14.05
C HIS A 26 5.89 18.75 15.36
N ASP A 27 5.54 17.61 15.96
CA ASP A 27 6.22 17.09 17.16
C ASP A 27 6.59 15.62 16.92
N PRO A 28 7.89 15.31 16.74
CA PRO A 28 8.35 13.95 16.52
C PRO A 28 8.54 13.15 17.82
N SER A 29 8.26 13.73 18.99
CA SER A 29 8.47 13.09 20.29
C SER A 29 7.49 11.94 20.53
N PRO A 30 7.85 10.95 21.36
CA PRO A 30 6.91 9.92 21.79
C PRO A 30 5.71 10.49 22.55
N VAL A 31 4.55 9.87 22.36
CA VAL A 31 3.32 10.16 23.10
C VAL A 31 3.06 9.00 24.06
N ALA A 32 3.06 9.30 25.36
CA ALA A 32 2.90 8.30 26.42
C ALA A 32 1.43 8.05 26.84
N ASP A 33 0.48 8.85 26.34
CA ASP A 33 -0.95 8.60 26.59
C ASP A 33 -1.33 7.21 26.07
N PRO A 34 -1.91 6.30 26.88
CA PRO A 34 -2.16 4.94 26.42
C PRO A 34 -3.09 4.85 25.19
N VAL A 35 -4.11 5.72 25.11
CA VAL A 35 -5.15 5.68 24.06
C VAL A 35 -4.66 6.34 22.77
N ALA A 36 -3.68 7.24 22.88
CA ALA A 36 -3.04 7.94 21.78
C ALA A 36 -1.55 7.58 21.61
N PHE A 37 -1.12 6.44 22.16
CA PHE A 37 0.30 6.10 22.23
C PHE A 37 0.95 6.11 20.86
N SER A 38 2.16 6.68 20.79
CA SER A 38 2.99 6.69 19.61
C SER A 38 4.46 6.64 20.02
N PRO A 39 5.31 5.82 19.36
CA PRO A 39 6.74 5.73 19.68
C PRO A 39 7.54 6.98 19.24
N GLY A 40 6.87 8.02 18.73
CA GLY A 40 7.53 9.18 18.11
C GLY A 40 8.07 8.83 16.72
N PHE A 41 8.77 9.77 16.07
CA PHE A 41 9.27 9.65 14.69
C PHE A 41 10.79 9.50 14.61
N ARG A 42 11.46 9.25 15.74
CA ARG A 42 12.90 9.00 15.74
C ARG A 42 13.22 7.63 15.14
N PHE A 43 14.22 7.59 14.27
CA PHE A 43 14.76 6.36 13.72
C PHE A 43 16.05 5.96 14.45
N PRO A 44 16.35 4.66 14.59
CA PRO A 44 17.58 4.18 15.21
C PRO A 44 18.82 4.54 14.38
N GLU A 45 20.00 4.59 14.98
CA GLU A 45 21.24 4.71 14.20
C GLU A 45 21.51 3.43 13.38
N LEU A 46 22.10 3.58 12.18
CA LEU A 46 22.42 2.46 11.29
C LEU A 46 23.62 1.65 11.81
N ASP A 47 23.32 0.53 12.49
CA ASP A 47 24.24 -0.56 12.77
C ASP A 47 24.08 -1.71 11.75
N ASP A 48 24.94 -2.73 11.82
CA ASP A 48 24.89 -3.88 10.90
C ASP A 48 23.58 -4.67 11.00
N ARG A 49 22.97 -4.76 12.19
CA ARG A 49 21.69 -5.46 12.38
C ARG A 49 20.55 -4.69 11.74
N LEU A 50 20.57 -3.36 11.80
CA LEU A 50 19.58 -2.50 11.20
C LEU A 50 19.72 -2.45 9.67
N ARG A 51 20.96 -2.49 9.16
CA ARG A 51 21.23 -2.69 7.72
C ARG A 51 20.70 -4.03 7.25
N GLU A 52 20.96 -5.10 7.98
CA GLU A 52 20.39 -6.40 7.67
C GLU A 52 18.87 -6.38 7.79
N PHE A 53 18.26 -5.67 8.73
CA PHE A 53 16.81 -5.52 8.82
C PHE A 53 16.20 -4.78 7.62
N PHE A 54 16.84 -3.74 7.11
CA PHE A 54 16.35 -2.96 5.97
C PHE A 54 16.75 -3.55 4.60
N SER A 55 17.59 -4.59 4.54
CA SER A 55 18.13 -5.13 3.27
C SER A 55 17.06 -5.54 2.23
N VAL A 56 15.83 -5.89 2.65
CA VAL A 56 14.70 -6.25 1.77
C VAL A 56 13.96 -5.07 1.14
N ALA A 57 14.30 -3.81 1.48
CA ALA A 57 13.63 -2.61 1.00
C ALA A 57 14.02 -2.21 -0.44
N GLU A 58 14.22 -3.18 -1.32
CA GLU A 58 14.65 -2.99 -2.71
C GLU A 58 13.52 -2.45 -3.60
N ALA A 59 13.86 -1.51 -4.49
CA ALA A 59 13.04 -1.08 -5.62
C ALA A 59 13.83 -1.18 -6.93
N ARG A 60 13.13 -1.35 -8.05
CA ARG A 60 13.72 -1.40 -9.39
C ARG A 60 12.99 -0.50 -10.37
N TRP A 61 13.73 0.03 -11.33
CA TRP A 61 13.19 0.83 -12.43
C TRP A 61 13.29 0.07 -13.75
N TRP A 62 12.15 -0.31 -14.32
CA TRP A 62 12.10 -1.00 -15.61
C TRP A 62 11.59 -0.09 -16.71
N GLN A 63 12.17 -0.24 -17.90
CA GLN A 63 11.57 0.23 -19.13
C GLN A 63 10.71 -0.91 -19.68
N LEU A 64 9.40 -0.71 -19.82
CA LEU A 64 8.47 -1.71 -20.36
C LEU A 64 8.28 -1.58 -21.87
N GLY A 65 8.65 -0.44 -22.45
CA GLY A 65 8.54 -0.16 -23.88
C GLY A 65 7.90 1.20 -24.14
N GLU A 66 7.23 1.31 -25.28
CA GLU A 66 6.49 2.49 -25.71
C GLU A 66 5.00 2.16 -25.87
N HIS A 67 4.13 3.13 -25.61
CA HIS A 67 2.72 3.14 -25.96
C HIS A 67 2.46 4.30 -26.93
N ASP A 68 1.26 4.36 -27.50
CA ASP A 68 0.89 5.35 -28.53
C ASP A 68 1.13 6.82 -28.13
N SER A 69 1.20 7.12 -26.82
CA SER A 69 1.42 8.47 -26.30
C SER A 69 2.77 8.69 -25.61
N GLY A 70 3.66 7.71 -25.45
CA GLY A 70 4.94 7.91 -24.76
C GLY A 70 5.63 6.63 -24.27
N ARG A 71 6.62 6.78 -23.39
CA ARG A 71 7.32 5.64 -22.80
C ARG A 71 6.54 5.07 -21.61
N LEU A 72 6.47 3.74 -21.55
CA LEU A 72 5.95 3.02 -20.40
C LEU A 72 7.09 2.52 -19.51
N GLN A 73 7.04 2.91 -18.24
CA GLN A 73 8.04 2.57 -17.25
C GLN A 73 7.37 1.92 -16.04
N LEU A 74 8.11 1.11 -15.29
CA LEU A 74 7.63 0.45 -14.08
C LEU A 74 8.57 0.76 -12.93
N LEU A 75 8.04 1.45 -11.93
CA LEU A 75 8.65 1.55 -10.62
C LEU A 75 8.19 0.34 -9.80
N ASP A 76 9.06 -0.67 -9.75
CA ASP A 76 8.82 -1.91 -9.03
C ASP A 76 9.19 -1.76 -7.55
N LEU A 77 8.17 -1.75 -6.68
CA LEU A 77 8.26 -1.53 -5.23
C LEU A 77 7.94 -2.79 -4.42
N THR A 78 8.02 -3.95 -5.06
CA THR A 78 7.43 -5.22 -4.58
C THR A 78 8.51 -6.29 -4.40
N ARG A 79 9.79 -5.89 -4.36
CA ARG A 79 10.94 -6.81 -4.40
C ARG A 79 11.19 -7.59 -3.12
N ALA A 80 10.61 -7.14 -2.00
CA ALA A 80 10.71 -7.82 -0.72
C ALA A 80 10.13 -9.26 -0.82
N PRO A 81 10.93 -10.31 -0.63
CA PRO A 81 10.52 -11.68 -0.94
C PRO A 81 9.43 -12.22 -0.02
N GLY A 82 9.37 -11.78 1.24
CA GLY A 82 8.36 -12.22 2.21
C GLY A 82 6.98 -11.61 1.99
N THR A 83 6.91 -10.47 1.28
CA THR A 83 5.70 -9.62 1.28
C THR A 83 5.26 -9.16 -0.11
N ARG A 84 6.13 -9.08 -1.11
CA ARG A 84 5.83 -8.62 -2.48
C ARG A 84 4.81 -7.48 -2.58
N THR A 85 4.90 -6.50 -1.67
CA THR A 85 3.97 -5.37 -1.58
C THR A 85 4.73 -4.09 -1.27
N THR A 86 4.24 -2.97 -1.81
CA THR A 86 4.69 -1.61 -1.47
C THR A 86 4.62 -1.30 0.03
N LYS A 87 3.77 -1.99 0.79
CA LYS A 87 3.61 -1.74 2.24
C LYS A 87 4.84 -2.10 3.06
N THR A 88 5.83 -2.78 2.46
CA THR A 88 7.06 -3.19 3.13
C THR A 88 7.84 -2.00 3.69
N PHE A 89 8.06 -0.95 2.89
CA PHE A 89 8.95 0.14 3.31
C PHE A 89 8.39 0.89 4.53
N ALA A 90 7.10 1.25 4.48
CA ALA A 90 6.40 1.84 5.61
C ALA A 90 6.41 0.91 6.83
N SER A 91 6.20 -0.39 6.64
CA SER A 91 6.20 -1.36 7.75
C SER A 91 7.56 -1.50 8.42
N LEU A 92 8.65 -1.49 7.65
CA LEU A 92 10.01 -1.50 8.17
C LEU A 92 10.29 -0.24 9.01
N LEU A 93 9.94 0.95 8.51
CA LEU A 93 10.13 2.20 9.27
C LEU A 93 9.23 2.29 10.51
N ILE A 94 7.98 1.81 10.43
CA ILE A 94 7.08 1.69 11.59
C ILE A 94 7.75 0.83 12.67
N VAL A 95 8.23 -0.37 12.30
CA VAL A 95 8.87 -1.28 13.25
C VAL A 95 10.19 -0.71 13.79
N ALA A 96 11.01 -0.06 12.95
CA ALA A 96 12.25 0.58 13.40
C ALA A 96 12.00 1.67 14.46
N ARG A 97 10.91 2.44 14.34
CA ARG A 97 10.50 3.42 15.36
C ARG A 97 10.08 2.77 16.67
N ALA A 98 9.34 1.66 16.61
CA ALA A 98 9.01 0.89 17.81
C ALA A 98 10.26 0.30 18.47
N VAL A 99 11.20 -0.22 17.68
CA VAL A 99 12.52 -0.69 18.16
C VAL A 99 13.28 0.44 18.86
N GLU A 100 13.32 1.63 18.27
CA GLU A 100 14.02 2.77 18.86
C GLU A 100 13.38 3.22 20.18
N PHE A 101 12.04 3.27 20.25
CA PHE A 101 11.34 3.53 21.50
C PHE A 101 11.70 2.49 22.57
N ILE A 102 11.61 1.19 22.25
CA ILE A 102 11.96 0.10 23.17
C ILE A 102 13.41 0.21 23.64
N ARG A 103 14.35 0.54 22.75
CA ARG A 103 15.78 0.71 23.09
C ARG A 103 15.99 1.86 24.07
N GLN A 104 15.24 2.95 23.94
CA GLN A 104 15.37 4.12 24.80
C GLN A 104 14.68 3.94 26.15
N THR A 105 13.53 3.28 26.20
CA THR A 105 12.68 3.23 27.40
C THR A 105 12.72 1.89 28.12
N GLY A 106 13.07 0.81 27.41
CA GLY A 106 12.93 -0.57 27.89
C GLY A 106 11.48 -1.07 27.90
N GLU A 107 10.50 -0.27 27.46
CA GLU A 107 9.08 -0.58 27.58
C GLU A 107 8.55 -1.32 26.32
N PRO A 108 7.76 -2.40 26.49
CA PRO A 108 7.30 -3.20 25.37
C PRO A 108 6.19 -2.53 24.57
N VAL A 109 6.12 -2.84 23.27
CA VAL A 109 5.12 -2.31 22.33
C VAL A 109 4.31 -3.44 21.68
N LEU A 110 3.00 -3.25 21.60
CA LEU A 110 2.08 -4.03 20.78
C LEU A 110 1.59 -3.17 19.62
N ILE A 111 2.02 -3.49 18.40
CA ILE A 111 1.45 -2.88 17.20
C ILE A 111 0.05 -3.47 16.99
N PHE A 112 -0.96 -2.60 16.94
CA PHE A 112 -2.33 -2.99 16.65
C PHE A 112 -2.80 -2.31 15.37
N THR A 113 -3.32 -3.08 14.41
CA THR A 113 -3.79 -2.49 13.15
C THR A 113 -4.94 -3.22 12.47
N PRO A 114 -5.93 -2.48 11.92
CA PRO A 114 -6.82 -3.02 10.91
C PRO A 114 -6.14 -3.18 9.54
N THR A 115 -6.56 -4.14 8.72
CA THR A 115 -5.94 -4.43 7.41
C THR A 115 -6.84 -5.23 6.45
N SER A 116 -6.55 -5.14 5.14
CA SER A 116 -7.12 -5.94 4.03
C SER A 116 -6.11 -6.97 3.51
N ALA A 117 -5.08 -7.28 4.33
CA ALA A 117 -3.95 -8.18 4.12
C ALA A 117 -2.59 -7.52 3.93
N ASN A 118 -2.37 -6.71 2.88
CA ASN A 118 -1.00 -6.26 2.53
C ASN A 118 -0.28 -5.52 3.67
N LYS A 119 -0.95 -4.57 4.33
CA LYS A 119 -0.39 -3.85 5.49
C LYS A 119 -0.07 -4.81 6.64
N GLY A 120 -1.02 -5.66 7.03
CA GLY A 120 -0.83 -6.59 8.15
C GLY A 120 0.27 -7.60 7.88
N THR A 121 0.34 -8.13 6.66
CA THR A 121 1.39 -9.05 6.21
C THR A 121 2.76 -8.37 6.28
N ALA A 122 2.90 -7.16 5.75
CA ALA A 122 4.16 -6.43 5.75
C ALA A 122 4.64 -6.04 7.15
N LEU A 123 3.72 -5.65 8.05
CA LEU A 123 4.06 -5.37 9.45
C LEU A 123 4.45 -6.63 10.21
N ARG A 124 3.78 -7.76 9.99
CA ARG A 124 4.13 -9.04 10.61
C ARG A 124 5.52 -9.50 10.16
N ASP A 125 5.79 -9.43 8.86
CA ASP A 125 7.11 -9.73 8.30
C ASP A 125 8.20 -8.83 8.90
N ALA A 126 7.95 -7.52 9.01
CA ALA A 126 8.86 -6.58 9.64
C ALA A 126 9.11 -6.91 11.14
N VAL A 127 8.07 -7.24 11.92
CA VAL A 127 8.25 -7.65 13.33
C VAL A 127 9.07 -8.92 13.45
N GLN A 128 8.77 -9.95 12.65
CA GLN A 128 9.55 -11.19 12.62
C GLN A 128 11.01 -10.91 12.30
N ARG A 129 11.25 -10.04 11.32
CA ARG A 129 12.60 -9.71 10.88
C ARG A 129 13.38 -8.90 11.90
N ALA A 130 12.72 -7.98 12.63
CA ALA A 130 13.35 -7.27 13.75
C ALA A 130 13.78 -8.23 14.87
N ILE A 131 12.97 -9.26 15.17
CA ILE A 131 13.32 -10.31 16.13
C ILE A 131 14.51 -11.14 15.61
N ARG A 132 14.46 -11.60 14.36
CA ARG A 132 15.55 -12.39 13.73
C ARG A 132 16.88 -11.65 13.69
N CYS A 133 16.86 -10.35 13.40
CA CYS A 133 18.05 -9.51 13.39
C CYS A 133 18.56 -9.18 14.81
N GLY A 134 17.87 -9.62 15.87
CA GLY A 134 18.24 -9.32 17.25
C GLY A 134 18.13 -7.83 17.59
N LEU A 135 17.18 -7.13 16.97
CA LEU A 135 16.88 -5.73 17.29
C LEU A 135 16.01 -5.62 18.56
N VAL A 136 15.13 -6.59 18.77
CA VAL A 136 14.21 -6.73 19.91
C VAL A 136 13.95 -8.22 20.18
N THR A 137 13.50 -8.54 21.39
CA THR A 137 12.97 -9.88 21.72
C THR A 137 11.47 -9.98 21.40
N ALA A 138 10.94 -11.21 21.34
CA ALA A 138 9.50 -11.44 21.13
C ALA A 138 8.62 -10.85 22.26
N ASP A 139 9.16 -10.66 23.47
CA ASP A 139 8.47 -10.04 24.61
C ASP A 139 8.41 -8.51 24.49
N GLN A 140 9.43 -7.92 23.86
CA GLN A 140 9.51 -6.48 23.68
C GLN A 140 8.62 -5.95 22.55
N LEU A 141 8.47 -6.70 21.46
CA LEU A 141 7.68 -6.27 20.31
C LEU A 141 6.72 -7.37 19.85
N ARG A 142 5.43 -7.02 19.81
CA ARG A 142 4.35 -7.89 19.33
C ARG A 142 3.49 -7.18 18.30
N ILE A 143 2.71 -7.96 17.55
CA ILE A 143 1.76 -7.45 16.58
C ILE A 143 0.44 -8.22 16.58
N ALA A 144 -0.67 -7.49 16.63
CA ALA A 144 -2.01 -8.02 16.41
C ALA A 144 -2.67 -7.28 15.24
N ILE A 145 -3.33 -8.03 14.35
CA ILE A 145 -4.01 -7.46 13.19
C ILE A 145 -5.49 -7.84 13.21
N VAL A 146 -6.34 -6.95 12.70
CA VAL A 146 -7.77 -7.22 12.48
C VAL A 146 -8.06 -7.08 10.98
N ALA A 147 -8.64 -8.10 10.37
CA ALA A 147 -9.02 -8.07 8.96
C ALA A 147 -10.46 -8.54 8.78
N PRO A 148 -11.19 -8.07 7.75
CA PRO A 148 -12.48 -8.68 7.40
C PRO A 148 -12.29 -10.15 7.05
N ALA A 149 -13.25 -11.01 7.39
CA ALA A 149 -13.23 -12.42 7.02
C ALA A 149 -13.13 -12.61 5.49
N SER A 150 -13.75 -11.73 4.71
CA SER A 150 -13.67 -11.69 3.23
C SER A 150 -12.24 -11.52 2.70
N CYS A 151 -11.33 -10.96 3.49
CA CYS A 151 -9.92 -10.76 3.13
C CYS A 151 -9.03 -11.98 3.47
N GLN A 152 -9.57 -13.03 4.10
CA GLN A 152 -8.79 -14.22 4.48
C GLN A 152 -7.98 -14.82 3.32
N PRO A 153 -8.50 -14.95 2.07
CA PRO A 153 -7.73 -15.51 0.96
C PRO A 153 -6.50 -14.68 0.56
N LYS A 154 -6.42 -13.41 0.97
CA LYS A 154 -5.27 -12.52 0.73
C LYS A 154 -4.22 -12.61 1.84
N LEU A 155 -4.60 -13.09 3.03
CA LEU A 155 -3.68 -13.29 4.14
C LEU A 155 -2.77 -14.49 3.88
N ARG A 156 -1.53 -14.39 4.35
CA ARG A 156 -0.46 -15.32 4.00
C ARG A 156 -0.05 -16.15 5.20
N GLY A 157 0.07 -17.45 4.98
CA GLY A 157 0.79 -18.34 5.88
C GLY A 157 2.30 -18.15 5.74
N GLY A 158 3.12 -19.02 6.34
CA GLY A 158 4.57 -18.96 6.20
C GLY A 158 5.26 -18.04 7.19
N LEU A 159 4.66 -16.88 7.51
CA LEU A 159 5.22 -15.94 8.50
C LEU A 159 5.18 -16.51 9.93
N SER A 160 4.20 -17.37 10.24
CA SER A 160 4.06 -18.04 11.53
C SER A 160 4.48 -19.51 11.51
N THR A 161 4.55 -20.14 10.32
CA THR A 161 4.75 -21.59 10.18
C THR A 161 6.24 -21.88 10.00
N GLY A 162 6.95 -22.08 11.13
CA GLY A 162 8.33 -22.55 11.14
C GLY A 162 9.30 -21.71 11.98
N ASP A 163 8.86 -20.56 12.50
CA ASP A 163 9.72 -19.69 13.32
C ASP A 163 9.02 -19.28 14.62
N ALA A 164 9.65 -19.55 15.75
CA ALA A 164 9.11 -19.29 17.09
C ALA A 164 8.82 -17.80 17.35
N ALA A 165 9.35 -16.91 16.51
CA ALA A 165 9.22 -15.46 16.63
C ALA A 165 7.78 -14.93 16.51
N LEU A 166 6.89 -15.60 15.77
CA LEU A 166 5.49 -15.17 15.59
C LEU A 166 4.49 -16.22 16.07
N ASP A 167 4.63 -16.70 17.32
CA ASP A 167 3.60 -17.53 17.97
C ASP A 167 2.20 -16.88 17.80
N PRO A 168 1.24 -17.57 17.15
CA PRO A 168 -0.11 -17.04 16.91
C PRO A 168 -0.84 -16.60 18.18
N ARG A 169 -0.53 -17.19 19.33
CA ARG A 169 -1.12 -16.80 20.63
C ARG A 169 -0.66 -15.41 21.09
N ARG A 170 0.55 -15.02 20.69
CA ARG A 170 1.16 -13.74 21.05
C ARG A 170 0.94 -12.68 19.98
N ASN A 171 0.78 -13.12 18.73
CA ASN A 171 0.65 -12.27 17.56
C ASN A 171 -0.62 -12.64 16.77
N PRO A 172 -1.82 -12.47 17.35
CA PRO A 172 -3.05 -12.98 16.76
C PRO A 172 -3.43 -12.27 15.45
N ILE A 173 -4.07 -13.03 14.57
CA ILE A 173 -4.74 -12.54 13.38
C ILE A 173 -6.25 -12.68 13.62
N PHE A 174 -6.91 -11.55 13.84
CA PHE A 174 -8.34 -11.50 14.06
C PHE A 174 -9.09 -11.39 12.72
N LEU A 175 -10.06 -12.27 12.50
CA LEU A 175 -10.97 -12.22 11.36
C LEU A 175 -12.33 -11.69 11.82
N TYR A 176 -12.64 -10.47 11.42
CA TYR A 176 -13.92 -9.85 11.70
C TYR A 176 -15.00 -10.42 10.80
N ASP A 177 -15.98 -11.05 11.43
CA ASP A 177 -17.12 -11.71 10.78
C ASP A 177 -18.43 -10.95 11.08
N GLY A 178 -18.41 -9.64 10.83
CA GLY A 178 -19.60 -8.78 10.88
C GLY A 178 -20.16 -8.47 9.49
N GLU A 179 -21.33 -7.83 9.46
CA GLU A 179 -22.10 -7.61 8.22
C GLU A 179 -21.40 -6.74 7.18
N ARG A 180 -20.55 -5.81 7.60
CA ARG A 180 -19.89 -4.83 6.75
C ARG A 180 -18.38 -4.80 6.97
N SER A 181 -17.59 -5.03 5.93
CA SER A 181 -16.12 -5.10 6.00
C SER A 181 -15.51 -3.84 6.64
N GLU A 182 -16.13 -2.66 6.45
CA GLU A 182 -15.68 -1.37 6.98
C GLU A 182 -15.74 -1.30 8.51
N GLY A 183 -16.58 -2.14 9.14
CA GLY A 183 -16.73 -2.23 10.60
C GLY A 183 -15.43 -2.56 11.33
N VAL A 184 -14.46 -3.14 10.64
CA VAL A 184 -13.11 -3.46 11.17
C VAL A 184 -12.41 -2.24 11.76
N LYS A 185 -12.54 -1.05 11.15
CA LYS A 185 -11.88 0.17 11.67
C LYS A 185 -12.50 0.62 12.98
N ALA A 186 -13.83 0.64 13.05
CA ALA A 186 -14.57 1.04 14.23
C ALA A 186 -14.29 0.08 15.39
N LEU A 187 -14.38 -1.23 15.13
CA LEU A 187 -14.08 -2.27 16.11
C LEU A 187 -12.66 -2.16 16.67
N ALA A 188 -11.66 -1.99 15.80
CA ALA A 188 -10.28 -1.90 16.24
C ALA A 188 -9.99 -0.60 17.01
N ARG A 189 -10.61 0.53 16.61
CA ARG A 189 -10.50 1.80 17.36
C ARG A 189 -11.13 1.68 18.74
N GLU A 190 -12.34 1.14 18.81
CA GLU A 190 -13.07 0.96 20.06
C GLU A 190 -12.30 0.06 21.05
N PHE A 191 -11.67 -1.02 20.55
CA PHE A 191 -10.78 -1.83 21.37
C PHE A 191 -9.58 -1.04 21.91
N ALA A 192 -8.89 -0.28 21.05
CA ALA A 192 -7.77 0.55 21.47
C ALA A 192 -8.19 1.56 22.55
N ASP A 193 -9.33 2.24 22.38
CA ASP A 193 -9.87 3.19 23.36
C ASP A 193 -10.14 2.56 24.72
N GLN A 194 -10.72 1.36 24.75
CA GLN A 194 -11.17 0.73 25.99
C GLN A 194 -10.07 -0.06 26.74
N TYR A 195 -9.04 -0.52 26.02
CA TYR A 195 -8.11 -1.52 26.54
C TYR A 195 -6.62 -1.17 26.41
N ALA A 196 -6.23 -0.09 25.73
CA ALA A 196 -4.81 0.23 25.56
C ALA A 196 -4.01 0.28 26.87
N GLY A 197 -4.57 0.90 27.93
CA GLY A 197 -3.94 0.99 29.26
C GLY A 197 -4.06 -0.26 30.14
N LYS A 198 -4.70 -1.34 29.66
CA LYS A 198 -4.89 -2.60 30.40
C LYS A 198 -3.96 -3.71 29.94
N LEU A 199 -3.18 -3.44 28.89
CA LEU A 199 -2.23 -4.38 28.32
C LEU A 199 -0.89 -4.23 29.03
N GLY A 200 -0.15 -5.32 29.21
CA GLY A 200 1.24 -5.28 29.70
C GLY A 200 2.25 -4.73 28.69
N ALA A 201 1.81 -3.88 27.76
CA ALA A 201 2.61 -3.23 26.73
C ALA A 201 1.86 -2.01 26.19
N HIS A 202 2.61 -1.04 25.65
CA HIS A 202 2.04 0.10 24.96
C HIS A 202 1.36 -0.33 23.66
N LEU A 203 0.05 -0.09 23.56
CA LEU A 203 -0.70 -0.40 22.35
C LEU A 203 -0.55 0.75 21.35
N TRP A 204 0.11 0.48 20.22
CA TRP A 204 0.23 1.45 19.15
C TRP A 204 -0.77 1.18 18.03
N PHE A 205 -1.81 2.02 17.96
CA PHE A 205 -2.77 2.00 16.86
C PHE A 205 -2.18 2.64 15.58
N SER A 206 -1.45 1.83 14.81
CA SER A 206 -0.56 2.29 13.71
C SER A 206 -1.24 2.79 12.42
N LEU A 207 -2.47 3.29 12.51
CA LEU A 207 -3.28 3.73 11.36
C LEU A 207 -2.97 5.17 10.89
N GLU A 208 -2.01 5.82 11.52
CA GLU A 208 -1.64 7.20 11.24
C GLU A 208 -1.06 7.38 9.82
N LEU A 209 -1.59 8.36 9.08
CA LEU A 209 -1.20 8.69 7.70
C LEU A 209 0.30 8.92 7.54
N ARG A 210 0.90 9.68 8.48
CA ARG A 210 2.32 10.08 8.44
C ARG A 210 3.28 8.88 8.45
N ASN A 211 2.85 7.73 8.98
CA ASN A 211 3.64 6.49 8.96
C ASN A 211 3.96 6.00 7.53
N TYR A 212 3.09 6.31 6.56
CA TYR A 212 3.25 5.87 5.17
C TYR A 212 3.96 6.91 4.31
N LEU A 213 3.60 8.18 4.49
CA LEU A 213 4.14 9.27 3.68
C LEU A 213 5.66 9.35 3.77
N VAL A 214 6.22 9.18 4.96
CA VAL A 214 7.67 9.26 5.17
C VAL A 214 8.42 8.19 4.38
N ALA A 215 7.93 6.95 4.38
CA ALA A 215 8.54 5.86 3.62
C ALA A 215 8.38 6.05 2.12
N ASP A 216 7.21 6.54 1.69
CA ASP A 216 6.87 6.66 0.28
C ASP A 216 7.54 7.88 -0.39
N ALA A 217 8.08 8.83 0.38
CA ALA A 217 8.93 9.93 -0.13
C ALA A 217 10.19 9.44 -0.85
N ALA A 218 10.75 8.31 -0.42
CA ALA A 218 11.93 7.72 -1.06
C ALA A 218 11.71 7.33 -2.53
N ARG A 219 10.45 7.15 -2.96
CA ARG A 219 10.12 6.89 -4.38
C ARG A 219 10.56 8.05 -5.27
N ALA A 220 10.39 9.29 -4.82
CA ALA A 220 10.79 10.47 -5.58
C ALA A 220 12.31 10.65 -5.60
N PHE A 221 13.00 10.30 -4.51
CA PHE A 221 14.46 10.32 -4.46
C PHE A 221 15.05 9.31 -5.44
N PHE A 222 14.51 8.10 -5.46
CA PHE A 222 14.95 7.06 -6.38
C PHE A 222 14.72 7.43 -7.84
N GLU A 223 13.53 7.93 -8.19
CA GLU A 223 13.29 8.41 -9.55
C GLU A 223 14.24 9.54 -9.93
N HIS A 224 14.48 10.50 -9.04
CA HIS A 224 15.39 11.61 -9.30
C HIS A 224 16.79 11.12 -9.68
N ASP A 225 17.28 10.05 -9.04
CA ASP A 225 18.60 9.48 -9.30
C ASP A 225 18.66 8.68 -10.62
N VAL A 226 17.56 8.01 -11.03
CA VAL A 226 17.59 7.05 -12.15
C VAL A 226 16.88 7.51 -13.42
N ALA A 227 15.97 8.48 -13.32
CA ALA A 227 15.15 8.98 -14.42
C ALA A 227 14.84 10.48 -14.24
N PRO A 228 15.86 11.36 -14.21
CA PRO A 228 15.67 12.80 -13.98
C PRO A 228 14.72 13.41 -15.02
N THR A 229 13.92 14.39 -14.58
CA THR A 229 12.86 15.01 -15.38
C THR A 229 13.31 16.25 -16.17
N VAL A 230 14.55 16.71 -15.98
CA VAL A 230 15.11 17.87 -16.68
C VAL A 230 15.17 17.59 -18.19
N GLY A 231 14.45 18.38 -18.99
CA GLY A 231 14.40 18.22 -20.45
C GLY A 231 13.67 16.96 -20.92
N ALA A 232 12.99 16.24 -20.01
CA ALA A 232 12.19 15.08 -20.33
C ALA A 232 10.79 15.47 -20.82
N ALA A 233 10.11 14.54 -21.48
CA ALA A 233 8.70 14.65 -21.80
C ALA A 233 7.85 14.80 -20.52
N PRO A 234 6.63 15.39 -20.60
CA PRO A 234 5.66 15.35 -19.51
C PRO A 234 5.50 13.93 -18.97
N ARG A 235 5.34 13.78 -17.65
CA ARG A 235 5.30 12.47 -17.01
C ARG A 235 4.10 12.35 -16.10
N TRP A 236 3.40 11.22 -16.18
CA TRP A 236 2.35 10.85 -15.25
C TRP A 236 2.74 9.61 -14.44
N HIS A 237 2.43 9.61 -13.15
CA HIS A 237 2.57 8.45 -12.27
C HIS A 237 1.23 7.76 -12.12
N ALA A 238 1.14 6.52 -12.57
CA ALA A 238 -0.06 5.70 -12.50
C ALA A 238 0.03 4.71 -11.34
N HIS A 239 -1.04 4.63 -10.54
CA HIS A 239 -1.08 3.67 -9.42
C HIS A 239 -2.49 3.13 -9.20
N ALA A 240 -2.61 1.81 -9.00
CA ALA A 240 -3.81 1.21 -8.45
C ALA A 240 -3.93 1.57 -6.96
N VAL A 241 -4.95 2.36 -6.62
CA VAL A 241 -5.06 3.03 -5.32
C VAL A 241 -6.39 2.76 -4.63
N SER A 242 -6.31 2.57 -3.32
CA SER A 242 -7.48 2.67 -2.44
C SER A 242 -7.52 3.99 -1.66
N SER A 243 -6.35 4.54 -1.34
CA SER A 243 -6.22 5.81 -0.60
C SER A 243 -4.97 6.59 -1.02
N ALA A 244 -4.33 6.22 -2.13
CA ALA A 244 -3.23 6.96 -2.75
C ALA A 244 -2.05 7.41 -1.86
N PHE A 245 -1.81 6.74 -0.71
CA PHE A 245 -0.71 7.10 0.20
C PHE A 245 0.66 7.12 -0.49
N GLY A 246 0.88 6.21 -1.44
CA GLY A 246 2.13 6.14 -2.20
C GLY A 246 2.37 7.35 -3.11
N LEU A 247 1.32 7.94 -3.68
CA LEU A 247 1.42 9.13 -4.51
C LEU A 247 1.58 10.39 -3.68
N LEU A 248 0.89 10.49 -2.55
CA LEU A 248 1.11 11.57 -1.58
C LEU A 248 2.52 11.55 -0.99
N GLY A 249 3.04 10.37 -0.66
CA GLY A 249 4.41 10.20 -0.19
C GLY A 249 5.41 10.59 -1.26
N TYR A 250 5.22 10.13 -2.51
CA TYR A 250 6.02 10.58 -3.63
C TYR A 250 6.03 12.12 -3.76
N ASN A 251 4.86 12.76 -3.69
CA ASN A 251 4.75 14.22 -3.75
C ASN A 251 5.50 14.91 -2.60
N LEU A 252 5.47 14.34 -1.39
CA LEU A 252 6.27 14.82 -0.27
C LEU A 252 7.77 14.71 -0.56
N GLY A 253 8.23 13.61 -1.15
CA GLY A 253 9.64 13.50 -1.57
C GLY A 253 10.02 14.56 -2.61
N ARG A 254 9.11 14.93 -3.50
CA ARG A 254 9.29 16.06 -4.43
C ARG A 254 9.41 17.40 -3.70
N ASP A 255 8.58 17.66 -2.68
CA ASP A 255 8.71 18.87 -1.86
C ASP A 255 10.13 19.00 -1.29
N VAL A 256 10.67 17.92 -0.71
CA VAL A 256 12.02 17.90 -0.12
C VAL A 256 13.12 18.14 -1.17
N LEU A 257 12.98 17.55 -2.37
CA LEU A 257 13.95 17.78 -3.46
C LEU A 257 13.92 19.24 -3.95
N GLU A 258 12.75 19.86 -3.99
CA GLU A 258 12.56 21.26 -4.39
C GLU A 258 13.10 22.23 -3.34
N GLU A 259 12.86 21.98 -2.05
CA GLU A 259 13.41 22.77 -0.95
C GLU A 259 14.95 22.75 -0.92
N ARG A 260 15.56 21.63 -1.35
CA ARG A 260 17.02 21.51 -1.53
C ARG A 260 17.54 22.15 -2.82
N GLY A 261 16.66 22.61 -3.72
CA GLY A 261 17.04 23.21 -4.99
C GLY A 261 17.61 22.21 -6.01
N VAL A 262 17.37 20.90 -5.84
CA VAL A 262 17.82 19.86 -6.79
C VAL A 262 16.73 19.43 -7.76
N ALA A 263 15.51 19.94 -7.59
CA ALA A 263 14.40 19.73 -8.50
C ALA A 263 13.55 21.01 -8.62
N GLU A 264 12.85 21.15 -9.75
CA GLU A 264 12.01 22.34 -9.98
C GLU A 264 10.50 22.00 -9.92
N PRO A 265 9.65 22.89 -9.38
CA PRO A 265 8.20 22.69 -9.34
C PRO A 265 7.56 22.48 -10.72
N ALA A 266 8.11 23.08 -11.77
CA ALA A 266 7.64 22.93 -13.16
C ALA A 266 7.82 21.50 -13.70
N GLN A 267 8.62 20.68 -13.02
CA GLN A 267 8.93 19.30 -13.42
C GLN A 267 8.10 18.26 -12.64
N ARG A 268 7.11 18.70 -11.85
CA ARG A 268 6.27 17.76 -11.12
C ARG A 268 5.43 16.93 -12.08
N PRO A 269 5.30 15.62 -11.83
CA PRO A 269 4.46 14.78 -12.66
C PRO A 269 2.98 14.99 -12.37
N GLY A 270 2.16 14.61 -13.33
CA GLY A 270 0.74 14.37 -13.10
C GLY A 270 0.48 13.01 -12.46
N PHE A 271 -0.74 12.77 -11.97
CA PHE A 271 -1.12 11.50 -11.33
C PHE A 271 -2.32 10.84 -11.99
N LEU A 272 -2.19 9.57 -12.37
CA LEU A 272 -3.31 8.75 -12.85
C LEU A 272 -3.76 7.79 -11.75
N LEU A 273 -4.93 8.07 -11.17
CA LEU A 273 -5.57 7.20 -10.18
C LEU A 273 -6.23 6.02 -10.89
N VAL A 274 -5.91 4.79 -10.51
CA VAL A 274 -6.59 3.60 -11.04
C VAL A 274 -7.36 2.91 -9.91
N GLN A 275 -8.67 2.74 -10.09
CA GLN A 275 -9.56 2.07 -9.13
C GLN A 275 -10.42 1.00 -9.78
N HIS A 276 -11.23 0.27 -9.01
CA HIS A 276 -12.19 -0.72 -9.51
C HIS A 276 -13.62 -0.35 -9.09
N LEU A 277 -14.62 -1.01 -9.70
CA LEU A 277 -16.04 -0.65 -9.58
C LEU A 277 -16.60 -0.68 -8.16
N ASP A 278 -16.09 -1.54 -7.29
CA ASP A 278 -16.53 -1.63 -5.89
C ASP A 278 -16.06 -0.43 -5.04
N THR A 279 -14.85 0.12 -5.30
CA THR A 279 -14.33 1.32 -4.59
C THR A 279 -13.83 2.42 -5.55
N PRO A 280 -14.69 3.03 -6.38
CA PRO A 280 -14.33 4.06 -7.36
C PRO A 280 -14.25 5.46 -6.73
N ASP A 281 -14.16 5.55 -5.41
CA ASP A 281 -14.47 6.73 -4.61
C ASP A 281 -13.60 7.95 -4.96
N MET A 282 -12.30 7.75 -5.19
CA MET A 282 -11.39 8.86 -5.51
C MET A 282 -11.61 9.35 -6.95
N VAL A 283 -11.91 8.45 -7.90
CA VAL A 283 -12.25 8.84 -9.28
C VAL A 283 -13.60 9.57 -9.32
N LEU A 284 -14.60 9.10 -8.57
CA LEU A 284 -15.87 9.81 -8.40
C LEU A 284 -15.66 11.19 -7.77
N SER A 285 -14.84 11.29 -6.72
CA SER A 285 -14.54 12.56 -6.07
C SER A 285 -13.89 13.55 -7.04
N LEU A 286 -12.91 13.07 -7.81
CA LEU A 286 -12.18 13.87 -8.79
C LEU A 286 -13.08 14.36 -9.93
N ARG A 287 -13.93 13.49 -10.49
CA ARG A 287 -14.69 13.77 -11.72
C ARG A 287 -16.09 14.32 -11.47
N ARG A 288 -16.69 13.97 -10.34
CA ARG A 288 -18.11 14.22 -10.02
C ARG A 288 -18.30 14.97 -8.69
N GLY A 289 -17.22 15.26 -7.96
CA GLY A 289 -17.28 16.05 -6.72
C GLY A 289 -17.90 15.33 -5.53
N GLY A 290 -18.06 14.01 -5.59
CA GLY A 290 -18.68 13.22 -4.52
C GLY A 290 -18.26 11.76 -4.55
N PHE A 291 -18.70 10.98 -3.56
CA PHE A 291 -18.34 9.57 -3.42
C PHE A 291 -19.54 8.62 -3.64
N ASP A 292 -20.71 9.16 -3.93
CA ASP A 292 -21.94 8.38 -4.07
C ASP A 292 -21.87 7.49 -5.32
N ARG A 293 -22.15 6.18 -5.15
CA ARG A 293 -22.23 5.22 -6.26
C ARG A 293 -23.32 5.60 -7.27
N ALA A 294 -24.33 6.39 -6.89
CA ALA A 294 -25.31 6.94 -7.83
C ALA A 294 -24.70 7.86 -8.90
N LEU A 295 -23.45 8.31 -8.71
CA LEU A 295 -22.69 9.10 -9.68
C LEU A 295 -21.98 8.23 -10.74
N LEU A 296 -22.04 6.90 -10.63
CA LEU A 296 -21.55 5.99 -11.67
C LEU A 296 -22.38 6.12 -12.96
N PRO A 297 -21.78 5.86 -14.14
CA PRO A 297 -22.55 5.79 -15.37
C PRO A 297 -23.56 4.64 -15.33
N ALA A 298 -24.68 4.81 -16.02
CA ALA A 298 -25.70 3.77 -16.14
C ALA A 298 -25.22 2.66 -17.08
N TYR A 299 -25.22 1.43 -16.59
CA TYR A 299 -24.90 0.26 -17.40
C TYR A 299 -26.17 -0.43 -17.92
N GLN A 300 -26.09 -0.93 -19.15
CA GLN A 300 -27.15 -1.71 -19.77
C GLN A 300 -26.68 -3.15 -20.00
N ALA A 301 -27.51 -4.12 -19.63
CA ALA A 301 -27.22 -5.53 -19.88
C ALA A 301 -27.33 -5.84 -21.38
N ALA A 302 -26.24 -6.30 -21.99
CA ALA A 302 -26.17 -6.64 -23.41
C ALA A 302 -25.13 -7.75 -23.66
N GLY A 303 -25.61 -8.91 -24.15
CA GLY A 303 -24.74 -10.02 -24.57
C GLY A 303 -23.94 -10.66 -23.44
N GLY A 304 -24.55 -10.82 -22.26
CA GLY A 304 -23.89 -11.42 -21.07
C GLY A 304 -22.90 -10.49 -20.34
N LEU A 305 -22.86 -9.22 -20.72
CA LEU A 305 -22.08 -8.17 -20.07
C LEU A 305 -22.96 -6.95 -19.79
N TYR A 306 -22.50 -6.09 -18.91
CA TYR A 306 -23.01 -4.75 -18.70
C TYR A 306 -22.15 -3.77 -19.48
N ARG A 307 -22.78 -2.81 -20.18
CA ARG A 307 -22.09 -1.87 -21.07
C ARG A 307 -22.50 -0.43 -20.83
N GLN A 308 -21.54 0.49 -21.01
CA GLN A 308 -21.74 1.93 -21.10
C GLN A 308 -20.68 2.53 -22.03
N ASP A 309 -20.99 3.65 -22.68
CA ASP A 309 -20.07 4.39 -23.56
C ASP A 309 -20.09 5.91 -23.29
N ALA A 310 -20.81 6.34 -22.25
CA ALA A 310 -21.03 7.74 -21.93
C ALA A 310 -19.83 8.39 -21.22
N ASP A 311 -19.09 7.64 -20.42
CA ASP A 311 -17.96 8.16 -19.66
C ASP A 311 -16.69 7.30 -19.84
N PRO A 312 -15.63 7.83 -20.48
CA PRO A 312 -14.38 7.10 -20.69
C PRO A 312 -13.60 6.81 -19.39
N HIS A 313 -13.92 7.45 -18.27
CA HIS A 313 -13.22 7.22 -17.00
C HIS A 313 -13.71 5.97 -16.27
N PHE A 314 -14.81 5.36 -16.72
CA PHE A 314 -15.37 4.15 -16.14
C PHE A 314 -15.31 2.98 -17.13
N PRO A 315 -15.41 1.73 -16.67
CA PRO A 315 -15.35 0.59 -17.57
C PRO A 315 -16.40 0.70 -18.68
N TYR A 316 -16.02 0.45 -19.92
CA TYR A 316 -17.02 0.35 -20.99
C TYR A 316 -17.81 -0.95 -20.89
N THR A 317 -17.19 -1.97 -20.29
CA THR A 317 -17.78 -3.29 -20.11
C THR A 317 -17.42 -3.87 -18.75
N THR A 318 -18.37 -4.56 -18.11
CA THR A 318 -18.15 -5.31 -16.87
C THR A 318 -19.04 -6.55 -16.85
N TYR A 319 -18.67 -7.57 -16.06
CA TYR A 319 -19.55 -8.71 -15.81
C TYR A 319 -20.71 -8.34 -14.89
N ASP A 320 -20.46 -7.45 -13.94
CA ASP A 320 -21.43 -6.96 -12.95
C ASP A 320 -21.02 -5.52 -12.54
N PRO A 321 -21.92 -4.53 -12.53
CA PRO A 321 -21.64 -3.19 -12.00
C PRO A 321 -21.27 -3.18 -10.51
N ASP A 322 -21.67 -4.21 -9.76
CA ASP A 322 -21.38 -4.40 -8.34
C ASP A 322 -20.24 -5.43 -8.10
N GLU A 323 -19.42 -5.70 -9.12
CA GLU A 323 -18.29 -6.63 -8.97
C GLU A 323 -17.25 -6.16 -7.94
N VAL A 324 -16.75 -7.11 -7.16
CA VAL A 324 -15.61 -6.92 -6.24
C VAL A 324 -14.38 -7.58 -6.83
N LEU A 325 -13.58 -6.78 -7.55
CA LEU A 325 -12.33 -7.25 -8.18
C LEU A 325 -11.26 -7.57 -7.13
N ASP A 326 -11.05 -6.66 -6.18
CA ASP A 326 -10.09 -6.85 -5.09
C ASP A 326 -10.71 -6.49 -3.72
N PRO A 327 -11.04 -7.47 -2.86
CA PRO A 327 -11.68 -7.21 -1.57
C PRO A 327 -10.87 -6.26 -0.68
N THR A 328 -11.58 -5.30 -0.08
CA THR A 328 -11.00 -4.28 0.79
C THR A 328 -11.98 -3.81 1.87
N PHE A 329 -11.51 -2.99 2.82
CA PHE A 329 -12.31 -2.36 3.88
C PHE A 329 -12.07 -0.84 3.96
N TYR A 330 -11.48 -0.25 2.91
CA TYR A 330 -11.28 1.19 2.86
C TYR A 330 -12.65 1.90 2.76
N SER A 331 -12.70 3.15 3.22
CA SER A 331 -13.97 3.89 3.29
C SER A 331 -14.40 4.37 1.91
N HIS A 332 -15.71 4.50 1.70
CA HIS A 332 -16.32 5.25 0.60
C HIS A 332 -16.11 6.78 0.67
N ALA A 333 -15.00 7.19 1.26
CA ALA A 333 -14.55 8.58 1.40
C ALA A 333 -13.11 8.54 1.93
N PRO A 334 -12.10 8.24 1.08
CA PRO A 334 -10.72 8.22 1.53
C PRO A 334 -10.27 9.61 1.98
N ALA A 335 -9.69 9.71 3.18
CA ALA A 335 -9.24 10.99 3.76
C ALA A 335 -8.17 11.71 2.92
N THR A 336 -7.52 10.99 2.00
CA THR A 336 -6.50 11.49 1.08
C THR A 336 -7.08 12.07 -0.21
N SER A 337 -8.38 11.88 -0.48
CA SER A 337 -9.02 12.31 -1.72
C SER A 337 -8.90 13.83 -1.96
N PRO A 338 -9.16 14.70 -0.97
CA PRO A 338 -9.03 16.15 -1.18
C PRO A 338 -7.62 16.57 -1.61
N ALA A 339 -6.60 16.02 -0.94
CA ALA A 339 -5.19 16.31 -1.26
C ALA A 339 -4.81 15.80 -2.66
N MET A 340 -5.27 14.62 -3.06
CA MET A 340 -5.02 14.11 -4.42
C MET A 340 -5.73 14.93 -5.48
N ASN A 341 -6.97 15.36 -5.25
CA ASN A 341 -7.70 16.22 -6.18
C ASN A 341 -6.97 17.55 -6.40
N GLU A 342 -6.44 18.16 -5.33
CA GLU A 342 -5.64 19.39 -5.42
C GLU A 342 -4.36 19.18 -6.23
N LEU A 343 -3.63 18.09 -5.98
CA LEU A 343 -2.40 17.76 -6.72
C LEU A 343 -2.68 17.53 -8.21
N ILE A 344 -3.74 16.79 -8.54
CA ILE A 344 -4.13 16.51 -9.93
C ILE A 344 -4.58 17.80 -10.62
N ALA A 345 -5.36 18.65 -9.94
CA ALA A 345 -5.78 19.94 -10.50
C ALA A 345 -4.58 20.86 -10.78
N ARG A 346 -3.53 20.80 -9.95
CA ARG A 346 -2.35 21.68 -10.05
C ARG A 346 -1.30 21.18 -11.04
N TYR A 347 -1.03 19.88 -11.05
CA TYR A 347 0.11 19.29 -11.79
C TYR A 347 -0.32 18.39 -12.96
N GLY A 348 -1.63 18.23 -13.16
CA GLY A 348 -2.20 17.36 -14.18
C GLY A 348 -2.37 15.92 -13.69
N GLY A 349 -2.95 15.10 -14.56
CA GLY A 349 -3.36 13.75 -14.23
C GLY A 349 -4.87 13.56 -14.37
N ASP A 350 -5.34 12.36 -14.03
CA ASP A 350 -6.75 12.02 -14.09
C ASP A 350 -7.07 10.79 -13.21
N GLY A 351 -8.27 10.24 -13.33
CA GLY A 351 -8.68 8.99 -12.70
C GLY A 351 -9.39 8.06 -13.67
N ILE A 352 -9.18 6.75 -13.53
CA ILE A 352 -9.88 5.73 -14.31
C ILE A 352 -10.28 4.55 -13.42
N VAL A 353 -11.47 4.02 -13.65
CA VAL A 353 -11.99 2.81 -13.04
C VAL A 353 -11.92 1.68 -14.05
N VAL A 354 -11.44 0.51 -13.62
CA VAL A 354 -11.34 -0.70 -14.44
C VAL A 354 -12.26 -1.79 -13.91
N SER A 355 -12.69 -2.68 -14.80
CA SER A 355 -13.44 -3.88 -14.46
C SER A 355 -12.59 -5.15 -14.52
N LEU A 356 -13.08 -6.25 -13.94
CA LEU A 356 -12.47 -7.57 -14.10
C LEU A 356 -12.45 -7.96 -15.58
N HIS A 357 -13.53 -7.69 -16.30
CA HIS A 357 -13.63 -7.98 -17.72
C HIS A 357 -12.53 -7.25 -18.52
N GLU A 358 -12.32 -5.95 -18.30
CA GLU A 358 -11.26 -5.19 -18.95
C GLU A 358 -9.86 -5.70 -18.57
N CYS A 359 -9.65 -6.04 -17.29
CA CYS A 359 -8.40 -6.63 -16.83
C CYS A 359 -8.10 -7.95 -17.55
N LEU A 360 -9.10 -8.83 -17.72
CA LEU A 360 -8.94 -10.10 -18.42
C LEU A 360 -8.71 -9.90 -19.93
N GLN A 361 -9.37 -8.93 -20.55
CA GLN A 361 -9.14 -8.58 -21.96
C GLN A 361 -7.71 -8.07 -22.20
N ARG A 362 -7.18 -7.24 -21.29
CA ARG A 362 -5.81 -6.71 -21.36
C ARG A 362 -4.75 -7.70 -20.89
N TYR A 363 -5.13 -8.77 -20.19
CA TYR A 363 -4.22 -9.68 -19.52
C TYR A 363 -3.11 -10.25 -20.42
N PRO A 364 -3.37 -10.73 -21.67
CA PRO A 364 -2.30 -11.23 -22.54
C PRO A 364 -1.27 -10.15 -22.90
N GLN A 365 -1.73 -8.94 -23.21
CA GLN A 365 -0.87 -7.80 -23.51
C GLN A 365 -0.03 -7.39 -22.28
N ILE A 366 -0.64 -7.35 -21.10
CA ILE A 366 0.04 -7.04 -19.84
C ILE A 366 1.10 -8.09 -19.50
N ARG A 367 0.80 -9.38 -19.71
CA ARG A 367 1.76 -10.46 -19.49
C ARG A 367 2.97 -10.33 -20.41
N GLU A 368 2.75 -9.94 -21.66
CA GLU A 368 3.84 -9.69 -22.61
C GLU A 368 4.72 -8.51 -22.17
N LEU A 369 4.12 -7.38 -21.78
CA LEU A 369 4.84 -6.21 -21.24
C LEU A 369 5.72 -6.58 -20.03
N LEU A 370 5.23 -7.46 -19.17
CA LEU A 370 5.94 -7.88 -17.97
C LEU A 370 6.92 -9.05 -18.20
N SER A 371 6.94 -9.66 -19.39
CA SER A 371 7.78 -10.83 -19.69
C SER A 371 9.28 -10.53 -19.60
N ALA A 372 9.69 -9.29 -19.87
CA ALA A 372 11.07 -8.83 -19.77
C ALA A 372 11.49 -8.45 -18.34
N THR A 373 10.55 -8.45 -17.40
CA THR A 373 10.81 -8.19 -15.98
C THR A 373 11.05 -9.48 -15.22
N ASP A 374 11.54 -9.40 -13.98
CA ASP A 374 11.62 -10.56 -13.09
C ASP A 374 10.26 -10.96 -12.46
N ARG A 375 9.15 -10.43 -13.00
CA ARG A 375 7.77 -10.58 -12.52
C ARG A 375 6.81 -11.02 -13.62
N PRO A 376 7.02 -12.19 -14.24
CA PRO A 376 6.05 -12.70 -15.19
C PRO A 376 4.71 -12.97 -14.50
N LEU A 377 3.62 -12.63 -15.18
CA LEU A 377 2.28 -13.02 -14.74
C LEU A 377 2.00 -14.48 -15.12
N PRO A 378 1.24 -15.24 -14.30
CA PRO A 378 0.87 -16.62 -14.64
C PRO A 378 0.04 -16.66 -15.92
N ALA A 379 0.15 -17.75 -16.68
CA ALA A 379 -0.65 -17.93 -17.90
C ALA A 379 -2.16 -17.91 -17.61
N ASP A 380 -2.56 -18.53 -16.49
CA ASP A 380 -3.93 -18.53 -15.98
C ASP A 380 -4.12 -17.41 -14.95
N PRO A 381 -4.92 -16.36 -15.25
CA PRO A 381 -5.17 -15.24 -14.34
C PRO A 381 -5.83 -15.68 -13.02
N ARG A 382 -6.51 -16.84 -12.98
CA ARG A 382 -7.14 -17.36 -11.75
C ARG A 382 -6.13 -17.75 -10.68
N ARG A 383 -4.85 -17.87 -11.04
CA ARG A 383 -3.76 -18.13 -10.08
C ARG A 383 -3.29 -16.87 -9.36
N LEU A 384 -3.66 -15.68 -9.85
CA LEU A 384 -3.31 -14.43 -9.18
C LEU A 384 -4.16 -14.23 -7.91
N ARG A 385 -3.50 -13.73 -6.87
CA ARG A 385 -4.12 -13.37 -5.59
C ARG A 385 -4.16 -11.86 -5.35
N GLU A 386 -3.40 -11.10 -6.13
CA GLU A 386 -3.32 -9.65 -6.04
C GLU A 386 -3.32 -9.06 -7.44
N PHE A 387 -4.38 -8.31 -7.75
CA PHE A 387 -4.64 -7.75 -9.07
C PHE A 387 -4.13 -6.32 -9.22
N SER A 388 -3.62 -5.67 -8.16
CA SER A 388 -3.21 -4.26 -8.20
C SER A 388 -2.31 -3.88 -9.39
N LEU A 389 -1.29 -4.70 -9.74
CA LEU A 389 -0.45 -4.42 -10.91
C LEU A 389 -1.21 -4.56 -12.25
N VAL A 390 -2.06 -5.59 -12.37
CA VAL A 390 -2.90 -5.81 -13.55
C VAL A 390 -3.88 -4.66 -13.71
N MET A 391 -4.49 -4.20 -12.62
CA MET A 391 -5.38 -3.05 -12.60
C MET A 391 -4.64 -1.80 -13.07
N ALA A 392 -3.48 -1.49 -12.48
CA ALA A 392 -2.71 -0.30 -12.85
C ALA A 392 -2.36 -0.27 -14.34
N LEU A 393 -1.87 -1.39 -14.90
CA LEU A 393 -1.53 -1.48 -16.32
C LEU A 393 -2.78 -1.47 -17.20
N THR A 394 -3.88 -2.09 -16.79
CA THR A 394 -5.17 -2.00 -17.50
C THR A 394 -5.66 -0.56 -17.55
N GLY A 395 -5.60 0.15 -16.42
CA GLY A 395 -6.00 1.54 -16.31
C GLY A 395 -5.16 2.44 -17.21
N VAL A 396 -3.83 2.24 -17.25
CA VAL A 396 -2.94 2.95 -18.17
C VAL A 396 -3.31 2.70 -19.63
N LEU A 397 -3.41 1.43 -20.04
CA LEU A 397 -3.71 1.07 -21.43
C LEU A 397 -5.08 1.59 -21.86
N ASN A 398 -6.07 1.55 -20.98
CA ASN A 398 -7.40 2.07 -21.24
C ASN A 398 -7.40 3.62 -21.27
N ALA A 399 -6.69 4.28 -20.36
CA ALA A 399 -6.59 5.74 -20.35
C ALA A 399 -5.94 6.29 -21.62
N VAL A 400 -4.87 5.63 -22.10
CA VAL A 400 -4.23 5.95 -23.39
C VAL A 400 -5.20 5.71 -24.54
N GLN A 401 -5.81 4.51 -24.63
CA GLN A 401 -6.77 4.19 -25.70
C GLN A 401 -7.95 5.17 -25.77
N ARG A 402 -8.41 5.66 -24.62
CA ARG A 402 -9.57 6.55 -24.49
C ARG A 402 -9.19 8.03 -24.59
N GLY A 403 -7.93 8.36 -24.87
CA GLY A 403 -7.47 9.75 -25.01
C GLY A 403 -7.51 10.56 -23.71
N LEU A 404 -7.44 9.88 -22.54
CA LEU A 404 -7.37 10.54 -21.23
C LEU A 404 -5.95 11.01 -20.89
N VAL A 405 -4.94 10.37 -21.47
CA VAL A 405 -3.54 10.76 -21.32
C VAL A 405 -3.14 11.66 -22.51
N PRO A 406 -2.61 12.87 -22.29
CA PRO A 406 -2.13 13.74 -23.36
C PRO A 406 -1.03 13.08 -24.20
N ASP A 407 -1.00 13.38 -25.50
CA ASP A 407 0.04 12.91 -26.40
C ASP A 407 1.43 13.36 -25.95
N GLY A 408 2.43 12.49 -26.10
CA GLY A 408 3.80 12.74 -25.67
C GLY A 408 4.02 12.63 -24.16
N THR A 409 3.10 12.05 -23.39
CA THR A 409 3.26 11.85 -21.94
C THR A 409 3.87 10.48 -21.63
N ASP A 410 5.03 10.47 -20.96
CA ASP A 410 5.59 9.26 -20.37
C ASP A 410 4.79 8.81 -19.14
N ILE A 411 4.64 7.50 -18.95
CA ILE A 411 3.90 6.93 -17.81
C ILE A 411 4.81 6.04 -16.96
N VAL A 412 4.90 6.36 -15.68
CA VAL A 412 5.54 5.52 -14.65
C VAL A 412 4.47 4.79 -13.86
N VAL A 413 4.43 3.48 -13.99
CA VAL A 413 3.51 2.62 -13.24
C VAL A 413 4.13 2.22 -11.91
N HIS A 414 3.45 2.50 -10.80
CA HIS A 414 3.85 2.04 -9.48
C HIS A 414 3.33 0.61 -9.25
N ALA A 415 4.22 -0.38 -9.24
CA ALA A 415 3.83 -1.76 -8.93
C ALA A 415 3.48 -1.89 -7.43
N SER A 416 2.19 -2.04 -7.09
CA SER A 416 1.72 -2.13 -5.69
C SER A 416 1.81 -3.53 -5.08
N GLY A 417 1.64 -4.55 -5.92
CA GLY A 417 1.63 -5.96 -5.56
C GLY A 417 1.24 -6.84 -6.76
N SER A 418 1.88 -8.00 -6.86
CA SER A 418 1.44 -9.11 -7.70
C SER A 418 2.04 -10.38 -7.13
N TYR A 419 1.18 -11.32 -6.75
CA TYR A 419 1.59 -12.64 -6.29
C TYR A 419 0.51 -13.68 -6.64
N THR A 420 0.96 -14.93 -6.66
CA THR A 420 0.21 -16.10 -7.08
C THR A 420 -0.07 -17.01 -5.89
N VAL A 421 -0.91 -18.01 -6.13
CA VAL A 421 -1.16 -19.13 -5.21
C VAL A 421 0.11 -19.92 -4.84
N ASP A 422 1.17 -19.83 -5.64
CA ASP A 422 2.39 -20.61 -5.46
C ASP A 422 3.47 -19.84 -4.69
N ASP A 423 3.31 -18.53 -4.55
CA ASP A 423 4.32 -17.69 -3.90
C ASP A 423 4.29 -17.80 -2.38
N TYR A 424 3.10 -18.05 -1.81
CA TYR A 424 2.91 -18.14 -0.36
C TYR A 424 1.88 -19.21 -0.03
N PRO A 425 2.10 -20.00 1.04
CA PRO A 425 1.08 -20.90 1.53
C PRO A 425 -0.13 -20.10 2.04
N PRO A 426 -1.35 -20.64 1.90
CA PRO A 426 -2.53 -20.03 2.51
C PRO A 426 -2.39 -19.98 4.04
N LEU A 427 -3.01 -18.99 4.66
CA LEU A 427 -3.06 -18.91 6.13
C LEU A 427 -3.91 -20.06 6.67
N ALA A 428 -3.37 -20.83 7.63
CA ALA A 428 -4.13 -21.92 8.26
C ALA A 428 -5.25 -21.35 9.13
N ALA A 429 -6.42 -22.01 9.13
CA ALA A 429 -7.54 -21.58 9.97
C ALA A 429 -7.19 -21.52 11.46
N THR A 430 -6.31 -22.41 11.92
CA THR A 430 -5.80 -22.45 13.30
C THR A 430 -4.93 -21.25 13.67
N ASP A 431 -4.43 -20.50 12.70
CA ASP A 431 -3.61 -19.30 12.91
C ASP A 431 -4.47 -18.03 12.98
N THR A 432 -5.80 -18.18 12.92
CA THR A 432 -6.76 -17.08 12.94
C THR A 432 -7.74 -17.20 14.10
N VAL A 433 -8.24 -16.06 14.56
CA VAL A 433 -9.28 -15.98 15.60
C VAL A 433 -10.48 -15.23 15.03
N PRO A 434 -11.66 -15.86 14.89
CA PRO A 434 -12.87 -15.15 14.51
C PRO A 434 -13.30 -14.20 15.62
N VAL A 435 -13.69 -12.97 15.26
CA VAL A 435 -14.16 -11.95 16.21
C VAL A 435 -15.37 -11.21 15.64
N ARG A 436 -16.27 -10.78 16.51
CA ARG A 436 -17.41 -9.91 16.16
C ARG A 436 -17.51 -8.69 17.07
N SER A 437 -16.84 -8.72 18.22
CA SER A 437 -16.94 -7.70 19.26
C SER A 437 -15.58 -7.35 19.88
N VAL A 438 -15.52 -6.19 20.55
CA VAL A 438 -14.35 -5.76 21.31
C VAL A 438 -14.00 -6.77 22.41
N ALA A 439 -15.01 -7.40 23.01
CA ALA A 439 -14.83 -8.42 24.04
C ALA A 439 -14.09 -9.65 23.51
N ASP A 440 -14.32 -10.06 22.25
CA ASP A 440 -13.62 -11.20 21.64
C ASP A 440 -12.12 -10.91 21.49
N ILE A 441 -11.77 -9.69 21.09
CA ILE A 441 -10.37 -9.25 20.96
C ILE A 441 -9.72 -9.19 22.36
N ALA A 442 -10.41 -8.59 23.33
CA ALA A 442 -9.93 -8.49 24.71
C ALA A 442 -9.69 -9.86 25.35
N LYS A 443 -10.59 -10.83 25.11
CA LYS A 443 -10.46 -12.21 25.59
C LYS A 443 -9.10 -12.81 25.24
N VAL A 444 -8.67 -12.62 24.00
CA VAL A 444 -7.40 -13.18 23.50
C VAL A 444 -6.20 -12.39 23.99
N LEU A 445 -6.24 -11.05 23.91
CA LEU A 445 -5.07 -10.22 24.23
C LEU A 445 -4.80 -10.07 25.73
N LEU A 446 -5.83 -10.18 26.57
CA LEU A 446 -5.70 -10.13 28.03
C LEU A 446 -5.62 -11.51 28.68
N GLY A 447 -5.95 -12.58 27.96
CA GLY A 447 -6.02 -13.93 28.50
C GLY A 447 -7.16 -14.14 29.51
N THR A 448 -8.20 -13.29 29.47
CA THR A 448 -9.38 -13.43 30.32
C THR A 448 -10.29 -14.51 29.74
N SER A 449 -10.45 -15.64 30.43
CA SER A 449 -11.29 -16.77 30.01
C SER A 449 -12.78 -16.51 30.15
#